data_AF-A0A2S9YU24-F1
#
_entry.id   AF-A0A2S9YU24-F1
#
_cell.length_a   1.000
_cell.length_b   1.000
_cell.length_c   1.000
_cell.angle_alpha   90.00
_cell.angle_beta   90.00
_cell.angle_gamma   90.00
#
_symmetry.space_group_name_H-M   'P 1'
#
loop_
_entity.id
_entity.type
_entity.pdbx_description
1 polymer ?
#
loop_
_entity_poly.entity_id
_entity_poly.type
_entity_poly.pdbx_seq_one_letter_code
_entity_poly.pdbx_strand_id
1 'polypeptide(L)'
;MTMTMQLDTPAPGSLLNIPLVRHMLGDPAIPLVERAIDRRWSYEGLVPGSVAGFNPLRAELYYGARSRLASWLEAPEGDARALNDRDLLVNEVLFAVHDHLHGWARLALDAFAPELDFGVGRLAREDLERWTFCLLLTEAAATVGLDYWFLSQVELCELVPIGTAVRNLTTSYRQIHRRELHRFDATLDPSEPGFFGHLAEFYCTGEWPGLSVEALRTSPVLRRWLEHELSYGATQRSHTRAWLLALLGEVAYGDDLAAPVACDQRWQRRLIAQLQEALWHKVHGHEARAWPRRHDPDASWSAPSCSWPDFRFSNLNAATEVLARGHQGLSPTSLRYLLRQLLSRCDFAAVEPEQRRLIAGLLSRGCDDLAFDLLTQLALRAGLDVVASSEPRDLFFLS
;
A
#
# COMPACT_ATOMS: atom_id res chain seq x y z
N MET A 1 -19.07 17.89 3.67
CA MET A 1 -19.54 18.76 2.56
C MET A 1 -19.54 17.90 1.32
N THR A 2 -20.69 17.36 0.93
CA THR A 2 -20.81 16.42 -0.20
C THR A 2 -20.73 17.23 -1.48
N MET A 3 -19.58 17.25 -2.16
CA MET A 3 -19.46 17.86 -3.47
C MET A 3 -20.25 17.02 -4.47
N THR A 4 -21.43 17.49 -4.85
CA THR A 4 -22.14 16.99 -6.01
C THR A 4 -21.40 17.52 -7.25
N MET A 5 -20.44 16.75 -7.76
CA MET A 5 -19.75 17.10 -9.00
C MET A 5 -20.74 17.03 -10.17
N GLN A 6 -21.13 18.18 -10.72
CA GLN A 6 -21.53 18.24 -12.12
C GLN A 6 -20.26 17.96 -12.92
N LEU A 7 -20.13 16.73 -13.44
CA LEU A 7 -18.97 16.32 -14.21
C LEU A 7 -19.01 16.99 -15.58
N ASP A 8 -18.43 18.17 -15.67
CA ASP A 8 -17.78 18.59 -16.91
C ASP A 8 -16.82 17.48 -17.35
N THR A 9 -16.68 17.26 -18.64
CA THR A 9 -15.75 16.24 -19.15
C THR A 9 -14.33 16.60 -18.67
N PRO A 10 -13.60 15.69 -18.00
CA PRO A 10 -12.24 15.96 -17.52
C PRO A 10 -11.35 16.47 -18.65
N ALA A 11 -10.37 17.32 -18.34
CA ALA A 11 -9.34 17.65 -19.31
C ALA A 11 -8.67 16.35 -19.83
N PRO A 12 -8.19 16.28 -21.08
CA PRO A 12 -7.52 15.07 -21.58
C PRO A 12 -6.35 14.62 -20.68
N GLY A 13 -5.60 15.58 -20.13
CA GLY A 13 -4.51 15.33 -19.17
C GLY A 13 -4.97 15.10 -17.73
N SER A 14 -6.25 14.94 -17.43
CA SER A 14 -6.72 14.62 -16.08
C SER A 14 -6.53 13.13 -15.78
N LEU A 15 -6.08 12.83 -14.56
CA LEU A 15 -6.01 11.46 -14.05
C LEU A 15 -7.40 10.86 -13.77
N LEU A 16 -8.48 11.66 -13.78
CA LEU A 16 -9.87 11.15 -13.75
C LEU A 16 -10.29 10.45 -15.03
N ASN A 17 -9.47 10.47 -16.07
CA ASN A 17 -9.66 9.62 -17.24
C ASN A 17 -9.31 8.15 -16.94
N ILE A 18 -8.66 7.85 -15.82
CA ILE A 18 -8.45 6.50 -15.31
C ILE A 18 -9.71 6.06 -14.53
N PRO A 19 -10.46 5.03 -14.96
CA PRO A 19 -11.69 4.61 -14.29
C PRO A 19 -11.50 4.28 -12.80
N LEU A 20 -10.40 3.61 -12.44
CA LEU A 20 -10.09 3.27 -11.06
C LEU A 20 -9.84 4.50 -10.18
N VAL A 21 -9.31 5.60 -10.73
CA VAL A 21 -9.15 6.87 -9.99
C VAL A 21 -10.51 7.49 -9.70
N ARG A 22 -11.44 7.46 -10.66
CA ARG A 22 -12.83 7.91 -10.42
C ARG A 22 -13.52 7.05 -9.37
N HIS A 23 -13.32 5.74 -9.41
CA HIS A 23 -13.86 4.84 -8.40
C HIS A 23 -13.31 5.17 -7.01
N MET A 24 -12.01 5.42 -6.88
CA MET A 24 -11.38 5.81 -5.63
C MET A 24 -11.95 7.13 -5.08
N LEU A 25 -12.02 8.18 -5.90
CA LEU A 25 -12.52 9.49 -5.43
C LEU A 25 -14.04 9.50 -5.18
N GLY A 26 -14.78 8.66 -5.90
CA GLY A 26 -16.23 8.55 -5.80
C GLY A 26 -16.72 7.60 -4.71
N ASP A 27 -15.83 6.92 -3.97
CA ASP A 27 -16.20 5.95 -2.94
C ASP A 27 -16.30 6.60 -1.55
N PRO A 28 -17.51 6.91 -1.06
CA PRO A 28 -17.67 7.55 0.24
C PRO A 28 -17.32 6.63 1.42
N ALA A 29 -17.20 5.31 1.19
CA ALA A 29 -16.82 4.36 2.23
C ALA A 29 -15.30 4.32 2.46
N ILE A 30 -14.50 4.96 1.59
CA ILE A 30 -13.04 4.95 1.70
C ILE A 30 -12.51 6.37 1.46
N PRO A 31 -12.57 7.26 2.47
CA PRO A 31 -12.17 8.64 2.32
C PRO A 31 -10.65 8.77 2.23
N LEU A 32 -10.23 9.79 1.49
CA LEU A 32 -8.87 10.31 1.52
C LEU A 32 -8.67 11.14 2.80
N VAL A 33 -7.61 10.83 3.53
CA VAL A 33 -7.26 11.45 4.81
C VAL A 33 -5.88 12.09 4.68
N GLU A 34 -5.85 13.41 4.83
CA GLU A 34 -4.59 14.15 4.83
C GLU A 34 -3.76 13.83 6.08
N ARG A 35 -2.48 13.58 5.86
CA ARG A 35 -1.48 13.38 6.91
C ARG A 35 -0.48 14.50 6.94
N ALA A 36 -0.02 14.77 8.16
CA ALA A 36 0.89 15.83 8.48
C ALA A 36 2.34 15.50 8.09
N ILE A 37 2.55 15.31 6.77
CA ILE A 37 3.83 14.92 6.18
C ILE A 37 4.15 15.72 4.92
N ASP A 38 5.43 15.88 4.67
CA ASP A 38 6.02 16.51 3.51
C ASP A 38 6.74 15.47 2.64
N ARG A 39 6.16 15.19 1.49
CA ARG A 39 6.65 14.15 0.58
C ARG A 39 7.88 14.59 -0.21
N ARG A 40 8.27 15.88 -0.17
CA ARG A 40 9.48 16.38 -0.83
C ARG A 40 10.75 15.72 -0.30
N TRP A 41 10.77 15.29 0.96
CA TRP A 41 11.86 14.47 1.51
C TRP A 41 12.06 13.16 0.74
N SER A 42 10.99 12.55 0.26
CA SER A 42 11.01 11.33 -0.55
C SER A 42 11.30 11.64 -2.02
N TYR A 43 10.70 12.68 -2.59
CA TYR A 43 10.92 13.10 -3.98
C TYR A 43 12.38 13.46 -4.29
N GLU A 44 13.09 14.01 -3.29
CA GLU A 44 14.51 14.36 -3.37
C GLU A 44 15.44 13.20 -2.93
N GLY A 45 14.89 12.01 -2.67
CA GLY A 45 15.64 10.80 -2.37
C GLY A 45 16.32 10.79 -0.99
N LEU A 46 15.93 11.68 -0.08
CA LEU A 46 16.53 11.78 1.26
C LEU A 46 15.89 10.80 2.24
N VAL A 47 14.57 10.58 2.12
CA VAL A 47 13.83 9.57 2.87
C VAL A 47 13.39 8.47 1.90
N PRO A 48 13.89 7.24 2.02
CA PRO A 48 13.51 6.16 1.13
C PRO A 48 12.07 5.69 1.44
N GLY A 49 11.30 5.46 0.38
CA GLY A 49 9.94 4.93 0.46
C GLY A 49 8.88 5.96 0.86
N SER A 50 7.63 5.51 0.89
CA SER A 50 6.48 6.31 1.31
C SER A 50 6.24 6.20 2.81
N VAL A 51 6.16 7.34 3.50
CA VAL A 51 5.70 7.39 4.89
C VAL A 51 4.26 7.89 5.00
N ALA A 52 3.51 7.98 3.91
CA ALA A 52 2.08 8.30 3.92
C ALA A 52 1.28 7.17 4.59
N GLY A 53 1.70 5.93 4.41
CA GLY A 53 1.09 4.76 5.03
C GLY A 53 -0.35 4.51 4.58
N PHE A 54 -0.88 3.38 5.02
CA PHE A 54 -2.22 2.90 4.69
C PHE A 54 -2.78 2.10 5.87
N ASN A 55 -4.09 2.08 6.11
CA ASN A 55 -4.69 1.18 7.10
C ASN A 55 -5.95 0.53 6.52
N PRO A 56 -5.87 -0.73 6.03
CA PRO A 56 -7.01 -1.39 5.42
C PRO A 56 -8.15 -1.63 6.41
N LEU A 57 -7.87 -1.76 7.71
CA LEU A 57 -8.89 -2.06 8.72
C LEU A 57 -9.82 -0.87 8.94
N ARG A 58 -9.26 0.35 8.87
CA ARG A 58 -10.03 1.61 8.94
C ARG A 58 -10.68 2.00 7.61
N ALA A 59 -10.29 1.34 6.52
CA ALA A 59 -10.68 1.66 5.15
C ALA A 59 -10.46 3.15 4.82
N GLU A 60 -9.31 3.71 5.19
CA GLU A 60 -8.93 5.11 4.96
C GLU A 60 -7.66 5.17 4.11
N LEU A 61 -7.58 6.15 3.19
CA LEU A 61 -6.45 6.34 2.28
C LEU A 61 -5.67 7.57 2.69
N TYR A 62 -4.42 7.38 3.09
CA TYR A 62 -3.62 8.49 3.61
C TYR A 62 -2.73 9.09 2.53
N TYR A 63 -2.66 10.42 2.50
CA TYR A 63 -1.76 11.16 1.61
C TYR A 63 -1.07 12.29 2.37
N GLY A 64 0.06 12.76 1.86
CA GLY A 64 0.79 13.84 2.54
C GLY A 64 0.21 15.21 2.25
N ALA A 65 0.02 16.04 3.29
CA ALA A 65 -0.42 17.43 3.18
C ALA A 65 0.41 18.24 2.18
N ARG A 66 1.72 17.95 2.09
CA ARG A 66 2.61 18.54 1.08
C ARG A 66 3.07 17.45 0.12
N SER A 67 2.21 17.14 -0.84
CA SER A 67 2.44 16.11 -1.85
C SER A 67 1.92 16.55 -3.22
N ARG A 68 2.33 15.83 -4.28
CA ARG A 68 1.77 16.02 -5.62
C ARG A 68 0.30 15.64 -5.63
N LEU A 69 -0.07 14.55 -4.96
CA LEU A 69 -1.45 14.13 -4.79
C LEU A 69 -2.30 15.21 -4.12
N ALA A 70 -1.86 15.79 -3.00
CA ALA A 70 -2.57 16.89 -2.33
C ALA A 70 -2.80 18.08 -3.27
N SER A 71 -1.75 18.48 -4.01
CA SER A 71 -1.85 19.59 -4.98
C SER A 71 -2.83 19.29 -6.11
N TRP A 72 -2.87 18.04 -6.58
CA TRP A 72 -3.79 17.63 -7.64
C TRP A 72 -5.25 17.53 -7.17
N LEU A 73 -5.48 17.11 -5.92
CA LEU A 73 -6.82 17.01 -5.32
C LEU A 73 -7.54 18.36 -5.20
N GLU A 74 -6.82 19.50 -5.28
CA GLU A 74 -7.43 20.83 -5.33
C GLU A 74 -8.23 21.07 -6.63
N ALA A 75 -7.81 20.44 -7.73
CA ALA A 75 -8.44 20.59 -9.06
C ALA A 75 -8.28 19.31 -9.91
N PRO A 76 -8.90 18.18 -9.52
CA PRO A 76 -8.61 16.87 -10.12
C PRO A 76 -9.05 16.75 -11.59
N GLU A 77 -10.00 17.59 -12.02
CA GLU A 77 -10.49 17.66 -13.41
C GLU A 77 -9.51 18.36 -14.38
N GLY A 78 -8.51 19.07 -13.85
CA GLY A 78 -7.53 19.81 -14.63
C GLY A 78 -6.46 18.92 -15.29
N ASP A 79 -5.65 19.52 -16.16
CA ASP A 79 -4.47 18.87 -16.72
C ASP A 79 -3.40 18.67 -15.62
N ALA A 80 -3.05 17.43 -15.37
CA ALA A 80 -2.10 17.02 -14.33
C ALA A 80 -0.62 17.10 -14.77
N ARG A 81 -0.33 17.43 -16.04
CA ARG A 81 1.04 17.42 -16.59
C ARG A 81 2.04 18.23 -15.78
N ALA A 82 1.64 19.42 -15.31
CA ALA A 82 2.52 20.30 -14.55
C ALA A 82 2.94 19.72 -13.18
N LEU A 83 2.15 18.80 -12.64
CA LEU A 83 2.38 18.14 -11.35
C LEU A 83 3.09 16.78 -11.50
N ASN A 84 3.14 16.21 -12.71
CA ASN A 84 3.71 14.90 -12.99
C ASN A 84 5.22 14.94 -13.32
N ASP A 85 6.00 15.78 -12.64
CA ASP A 85 7.46 15.75 -12.80
C ASP A 85 8.01 14.40 -12.32
N ARG A 86 8.90 13.79 -13.11
CA ARG A 86 9.52 12.48 -12.79
C ARG A 86 8.51 11.38 -12.44
N ASP A 87 7.29 11.44 -12.99
CA ASP A 87 6.19 10.53 -12.67
C ASP A 87 5.76 10.51 -11.19
N LEU A 88 6.09 11.54 -10.42
CA LEU A 88 5.78 11.57 -8.99
C LEU A 88 4.26 11.56 -8.73
N LEU A 89 3.49 12.39 -9.43
CA LEU A 89 2.03 12.45 -9.25
C LEU A 89 1.36 11.14 -9.64
N VAL A 90 1.65 10.62 -10.84
CA VAL A 90 0.99 9.40 -11.32
C VAL A 90 1.30 8.22 -10.41
N ASN A 91 2.53 8.10 -9.89
CA ASN A 91 2.87 7.06 -8.93
C ASN A 91 2.09 7.22 -7.62
N GLU A 92 1.98 8.44 -7.07
CA GLU A 92 1.17 8.65 -5.86
C GLU A 92 -0.31 8.32 -6.08
N VAL A 93 -0.88 8.69 -7.21
CA VAL A 93 -2.28 8.37 -7.55
C VAL A 93 -2.48 6.87 -7.74
N LEU A 94 -1.57 6.18 -8.43
CA LEU A 94 -1.67 4.73 -8.62
C LEU A 94 -1.50 3.96 -7.31
N PHE A 95 -0.58 4.38 -6.42
CA PHE A 95 -0.49 3.80 -5.07
C PHE A 95 -1.75 4.08 -4.24
N ALA A 96 -2.35 5.28 -4.33
CA ALA A 96 -3.61 5.56 -3.67
C ALA A 96 -4.75 4.67 -4.20
N VAL A 97 -4.77 4.37 -5.51
CA VAL A 97 -5.71 3.41 -6.11
C VAL A 97 -5.42 1.98 -5.63
N HIS A 98 -4.16 1.58 -5.49
CA HIS A 98 -3.78 0.29 -4.94
C HIS A 98 -4.30 0.13 -3.50
N ASP A 99 -4.06 1.13 -2.66
CA ASP A 99 -4.56 1.19 -1.28
C ASP A 99 -6.11 1.24 -1.23
N HIS A 100 -6.75 1.92 -2.18
CA HIS A 100 -8.21 1.89 -2.35
C HIS A 100 -8.72 0.47 -2.57
N LEU A 101 -8.06 -0.30 -3.44
CA LEU A 101 -8.45 -1.68 -3.72
C LEU A 101 -8.29 -2.59 -2.50
N HIS A 102 -7.27 -2.36 -1.65
CA HIS A 102 -7.18 -3.06 -0.36
C HIS A 102 -8.36 -2.73 0.55
N GLY A 103 -8.68 -1.45 0.74
CA GLY A 103 -9.81 -1.01 1.56
C GLY A 103 -11.13 -1.55 1.02
N TRP A 104 -11.32 -1.50 -0.30
CA TRP A 104 -12.50 -2.00 -1.00
C TRP A 104 -12.64 -3.52 -0.82
N ALA A 105 -11.54 -4.26 -0.99
CA ALA A 105 -11.51 -5.70 -0.79
C ALA A 105 -11.80 -6.07 0.67
N ARG A 106 -11.23 -5.33 1.63
CA ARG A 106 -11.52 -5.53 3.06
C ARG A 106 -13.01 -5.37 3.34
N LEU A 107 -13.66 -4.31 2.84
CA LEU A 107 -15.10 -4.10 3.02
C LEU A 107 -15.93 -5.18 2.30
N ALA A 108 -15.49 -5.65 1.13
CA ALA A 108 -16.13 -6.76 0.42
C ALA A 108 -16.07 -8.07 1.25
N LEU A 109 -14.92 -8.40 1.83
CA LEU A 109 -14.76 -9.55 2.70
C LEU A 109 -15.67 -9.47 3.92
N ASP A 110 -15.88 -8.26 4.47
CA ASP A 110 -16.82 -8.02 5.54
C ASP A 110 -18.27 -8.36 5.16
N ALA A 111 -18.64 -8.03 3.93
CA ALA A 111 -19.97 -8.31 3.41
C ALA A 111 -20.16 -9.79 3.05
N PHE A 112 -19.11 -10.47 2.59
CA PHE A 112 -19.16 -11.87 2.16
C PHE A 112 -19.09 -12.88 3.31
N ALA A 113 -18.36 -12.55 4.37
CA ALA A 113 -18.23 -13.38 5.55
C ALA A 113 -18.33 -12.53 6.83
N PRO A 114 -19.51 -11.95 7.11
CA PRO A 114 -19.72 -11.09 8.28
C PRO A 114 -19.42 -11.82 9.59
N GLU A 115 -19.51 -13.15 9.62
CA GLU A 115 -19.18 -13.99 10.77
C GLU A 115 -17.70 -13.97 11.18
N LEU A 116 -16.82 -13.46 10.32
CA LEU A 116 -15.39 -13.36 10.62
C LEU A 116 -15.05 -12.16 11.50
N ASP A 117 -15.88 -11.10 11.52
CA ASP A 117 -15.59 -9.82 12.17
C ASP A 117 -14.15 -9.35 11.88
N PHE A 118 -13.67 -9.55 10.65
CA PHE A 118 -12.26 -9.38 10.30
C PHE A 118 -11.78 -7.96 10.66
N GLY A 119 -10.77 -7.78 11.51
CA GLY A 119 -10.29 -6.44 11.83
C GLY A 119 -11.07 -5.68 12.90
N VAL A 120 -12.16 -6.22 13.45
CA VAL A 120 -12.89 -5.64 14.60
C VAL A 120 -13.22 -6.66 15.69
N GLY A 121 -13.22 -7.95 15.36
CA GLY A 121 -13.49 -9.05 16.28
C GLY A 121 -12.32 -9.29 17.25
N ARG A 122 -12.27 -10.48 17.87
CA ARG A 122 -11.12 -10.82 18.71
C ARG A 122 -9.88 -11.05 17.86
N LEU A 123 -8.80 -10.31 18.13
CA LEU A 123 -7.46 -10.61 17.63
C LEU A 123 -6.73 -11.50 18.65
N ALA A 124 -6.36 -12.71 18.25
CA ALA A 124 -5.63 -13.66 19.09
C ALA A 124 -4.58 -14.40 18.27
N ARG A 125 -3.54 -14.91 18.93
CA ARG A 125 -2.42 -15.58 18.27
C ARG A 125 -2.85 -16.84 17.50
N GLU A 126 -3.83 -17.57 18.03
CA GLU A 126 -4.41 -18.75 17.37
C GLU A 126 -5.14 -18.45 16.05
N ASP A 127 -5.57 -17.20 15.82
CA ASP A 127 -6.28 -16.78 14.61
C ASP A 127 -5.37 -16.08 13.59
N LEU A 128 -4.07 -15.95 13.87
CA LEU A 128 -3.14 -15.15 13.07
C LEU A 128 -3.08 -15.59 11.61
N GLU A 129 -3.07 -16.90 11.34
CA GLU A 129 -3.07 -17.45 9.98
C GLU A 129 -4.37 -17.15 9.21
N ARG A 130 -5.50 -17.14 9.91
CA ARG A 130 -6.81 -16.78 9.32
C ARG A 130 -6.80 -15.32 8.86
N TRP A 131 -6.26 -14.42 9.67
CA TRP A 131 -6.19 -12.99 9.36
C TRP A 131 -5.12 -12.69 8.32
N THR A 132 -4.01 -13.44 8.35
CA THR A 132 -2.97 -13.37 7.32
C THR A 132 -3.56 -13.73 5.95
N PHE A 133 -4.33 -14.81 5.86
CA PHE A 133 -5.05 -15.18 4.63
C PHE A 133 -5.95 -14.03 4.13
N CYS A 134 -6.76 -13.42 5.00
CA CYS A 134 -7.67 -12.35 4.59
C CYS A 134 -6.91 -11.12 4.07
N LEU A 135 -5.80 -10.75 4.70
CA LEU A 135 -4.96 -9.63 4.26
C LEU A 135 -4.24 -9.93 2.93
N LEU A 136 -3.69 -11.13 2.75
CA LEU A 136 -3.10 -11.56 1.47
C LEU A 136 -4.14 -11.55 0.34
N LEU A 137 -5.40 -11.86 0.65
CA LEU A 137 -6.46 -11.80 -0.34
C LEU A 137 -6.78 -10.35 -0.76
N THR A 138 -6.65 -9.37 0.15
CA THR A 138 -6.75 -7.95 -0.22
C THR A 138 -5.57 -7.49 -1.08
N GLU A 139 -4.36 -8.01 -0.83
CA GLU A 139 -3.16 -7.75 -1.65
C GLU A 139 -3.32 -8.33 -3.06
N ALA A 140 -3.79 -9.57 -3.17
CA ALA A 140 -4.12 -10.17 -4.46
C ALA A 140 -5.17 -9.32 -5.21
N ALA A 141 -6.15 -8.73 -4.52
CA ALA A 141 -7.13 -7.86 -5.16
C ALA A 141 -6.54 -6.55 -5.67
N ALA A 142 -5.66 -5.91 -4.89
CA ALA A 142 -5.00 -4.69 -5.30
C ALA A 142 -4.06 -4.93 -6.48
N THR A 143 -3.19 -5.94 -6.39
CA THR A 143 -2.25 -6.29 -7.44
C THR A 143 -2.95 -6.80 -8.71
N VAL A 144 -3.90 -7.74 -8.62
CA VAL A 144 -4.61 -8.24 -9.82
C VAL A 144 -5.44 -7.13 -10.46
N GLY A 145 -6.20 -6.39 -9.64
CA GLY A 145 -7.12 -5.38 -10.14
C GLY A 145 -6.43 -4.21 -10.83
N LEU A 146 -5.37 -3.66 -10.20
CA LEU A 146 -4.63 -2.53 -10.76
C LEU A 146 -3.58 -2.98 -11.78
N ASP A 147 -2.69 -3.91 -11.42
CA ASP A 147 -1.51 -4.19 -12.23
C ASP A 147 -1.80 -5.11 -13.41
N TYR A 148 -2.53 -6.20 -13.18
CA TYR A 148 -2.76 -7.23 -14.21
C TYR A 148 -3.95 -6.91 -15.12
N TRP A 149 -5.09 -6.57 -14.52
CA TRP A 149 -6.34 -6.35 -15.25
C TRP A 149 -6.46 -4.94 -15.82
N PHE A 150 -5.77 -3.95 -15.23
CA PHE A 150 -5.77 -2.58 -15.74
C PHE A 150 -4.44 -2.18 -16.41
N LEU A 151 -3.36 -1.96 -15.65
CA LEU A 151 -2.10 -1.36 -16.16
C LEU A 151 -1.40 -2.23 -17.21
N SER A 152 -1.46 -3.56 -17.10
CA SER A 152 -0.88 -4.47 -18.10
C SER A 152 -1.63 -4.48 -19.43
N GLN A 153 -2.88 -3.99 -19.45
CA GLN A 153 -3.76 -4.01 -20.62
C GLN A 153 -3.84 -2.66 -21.36
N VAL A 154 -3.36 -1.58 -20.73
CA VAL A 154 -3.46 -0.22 -21.29
C VAL A 154 -2.09 0.43 -21.44
N GLU A 155 -1.97 1.30 -22.44
CA GLU A 155 -0.85 2.24 -22.51
C GLU A 155 -1.24 3.54 -21.79
N LEU A 156 -0.80 3.69 -20.55
CA LEU A 156 -1.26 4.78 -19.67
C LEU A 156 -1.02 6.18 -20.25
N CYS A 157 0.08 6.37 -21.00
CA CYS A 157 0.38 7.62 -21.68
C CYS A 157 -0.56 7.95 -22.84
N GLU A 158 -1.24 6.95 -23.42
CA GLU A 158 -2.27 7.15 -24.44
C GLU A 158 -3.62 7.46 -23.80
N LEU A 159 -3.93 6.78 -22.69
CA LEU A 159 -5.17 7.02 -21.92
C LEU A 159 -5.18 8.41 -21.26
N VAL A 160 -4.05 8.81 -20.68
CA VAL A 160 -3.86 10.11 -20.01
C VAL A 160 -2.54 10.74 -20.50
N PRO A 161 -2.58 11.65 -21.50
CA PRO A 161 -1.39 12.23 -22.13
C PRO A 161 -0.69 13.29 -21.25
N ILE A 162 -0.32 12.94 -20.03
CA ILE A 162 0.45 13.76 -19.08
C ILE A 162 1.96 13.58 -19.20
N GLY A 163 2.41 12.78 -20.17
CA GLY A 163 3.83 12.49 -20.40
C GLY A 163 4.42 11.47 -19.44
N THR A 164 3.61 10.51 -18.96
CA THR A 164 4.08 9.47 -18.05
C THR A 164 4.88 8.36 -18.74
N ALA A 165 5.92 7.87 -18.08
CA ALA A 165 6.65 6.66 -18.46
C ALA A 165 6.21 5.41 -17.66
N VAL A 166 5.30 5.55 -16.70
CA VAL A 166 4.81 4.44 -15.86
C VAL A 166 4.02 3.44 -16.70
N ARG A 167 4.35 2.15 -16.52
CA ARG A 167 3.72 1.02 -17.22
C ARG A 167 3.11 0.00 -16.26
N ASN A 168 3.56 -0.02 -15.02
CA ASN A 168 3.18 -0.96 -13.98
C ASN A 168 3.50 -0.34 -12.61
N LEU A 169 2.92 -0.89 -11.55
CA LEU A 169 3.13 -0.43 -10.19
C LEU A 169 3.89 -1.49 -9.37
N THR A 170 3.32 -2.68 -9.21
CA THR A 170 3.84 -3.73 -8.33
C THR A 170 4.35 -4.97 -9.07
N THR A 171 3.97 -5.20 -10.32
CA THR A 171 4.41 -6.38 -11.11
C THR A 171 5.23 -6.00 -12.35
N SER A 172 6.13 -6.88 -12.79
CA SER A 172 6.80 -6.75 -14.08
C SER A 172 6.03 -7.37 -15.27
N TYR A 173 4.87 -7.99 -15.02
CA TYR A 173 4.06 -8.56 -16.09
C TYR A 173 3.54 -7.48 -17.05
N ARG A 174 3.42 -7.85 -18.33
CA ARG A 174 2.81 -7.04 -19.40
C ARG A 174 2.11 -7.99 -20.35
N GLN A 175 1.01 -7.55 -20.98
CA GLN A 175 0.26 -8.38 -21.91
C GLN A 175 1.11 -8.90 -23.10
N ILE A 176 2.18 -8.18 -23.47
CA ILE A 176 3.15 -8.64 -24.46
C ILE A 176 3.85 -9.96 -24.09
N HIS A 177 3.91 -10.31 -22.79
CA HIS A 177 4.51 -11.56 -22.30
C HIS A 177 3.57 -12.77 -22.40
N ARG A 178 2.28 -12.58 -22.74
CA ARG A 178 1.28 -13.66 -22.80
C ARG A 178 1.69 -14.82 -23.72
N ARG A 179 2.26 -14.52 -24.89
CA ARG A 179 2.74 -15.55 -25.83
C ARG A 179 3.83 -16.43 -25.20
N GLU A 180 4.71 -15.82 -24.42
CA GLU A 180 5.78 -16.56 -23.75
C GLU A 180 5.20 -17.44 -22.64
N LEU A 181 4.25 -16.92 -21.86
CA LEU A 181 3.54 -17.68 -20.83
C LEU A 181 2.83 -18.91 -21.39
N HIS A 182 2.11 -18.75 -22.49
CA HIS A 182 1.36 -19.83 -23.15
C HIS A 182 2.25 -20.95 -23.71
N ARG A 183 3.56 -20.75 -23.85
CA ARG A 183 4.48 -21.85 -24.23
C ARG A 183 4.63 -22.89 -23.12
N PHE A 184 4.36 -22.50 -21.88
CA PHE A 184 4.55 -23.36 -20.70
C PHE A 184 3.22 -23.71 -20.03
N ASP A 185 2.28 -22.78 -20.01
CA ASP A 185 0.90 -23.02 -19.58
C ASP A 185 -0.08 -22.32 -20.53
N ALA A 186 -0.65 -23.10 -21.44
CA ALA A 186 -1.60 -22.60 -22.44
C ALA A 186 -2.97 -22.23 -21.84
N THR A 187 -3.24 -22.62 -20.59
CA THR A 187 -4.51 -22.37 -19.90
C THR A 187 -4.45 -21.11 -19.02
N LEU A 188 -3.24 -20.65 -18.70
CA LEU A 188 -3.03 -19.49 -17.87
C LEU A 188 -3.12 -18.19 -18.67
N ASP A 189 -4.16 -17.43 -18.40
CA ASP A 189 -4.37 -16.10 -18.97
C ASP A 189 -4.51 -15.04 -17.88
N PRO A 190 -3.49 -14.17 -17.68
CA PRO A 190 -3.55 -13.10 -16.70
C PRO A 190 -4.62 -12.02 -16.97
N SER A 191 -5.22 -12.04 -18.15
CA SER A 191 -6.34 -11.16 -18.51
C SER A 191 -7.72 -11.78 -18.27
N GLU A 192 -7.82 -13.01 -17.75
CA GLU A 192 -9.08 -13.68 -17.47
C GLU A 192 -9.42 -13.69 -15.97
N PRO A 193 -10.71 -13.83 -15.58
CA PRO A 193 -11.14 -13.77 -14.19
C PRO A 193 -10.41 -14.80 -13.30
N GLY A 194 -10.20 -16.01 -13.83
CA GLY A 194 -9.59 -17.12 -13.09
C GLY A 194 -8.15 -16.86 -12.65
N PHE A 195 -7.46 -15.85 -13.21
CA PHE A 195 -6.11 -15.50 -12.78
C PHE A 195 -6.05 -15.04 -11.32
N PHE A 196 -7.10 -14.37 -10.84
CA PHE A 196 -7.16 -13.91 -9.46
C PHE A 196 -6.99 -15.05 -8.46
N GLY A 197 -7.73 -16.15 -8.64
CA GLY A 197 -7.62 -17.32 -7.77
C GLY A 197 -6.21 -17.91 -7.77
N HIS A 198 -5.58 -18.00 -8.94
CA HIS A 198 -4.20 -18.48 -9.06
C HIS A 198 -3.21 -17.60 -8.31
N LEU A 199 -3.29 -16.28 -8.47
CA LEU A 199 -2.36 -15.37 -7.79
C LEU A 199 -2.61 -15.32 -6.28
N ALA A 200 -3.87 -15.35 -5.84
CA ALA A 200 -4.23 -15.37 -4.42
C ALA A 200 -3.70 -16.64 -3.72
N GLU A 201 -3.85 -17.80 -4.35
CA GLU A 201 -3.26 -19.06 -3.87
C GLU A 201 -1.73 -18.97 -3.87
N PHE A 202 -1.12 -18.44 -4.93
CA PHE A 202 0.34 -18.28 -5.01
C PHE A 202 0.90 -17.36 -3.93
N TYR A 203 0.22 -16.25 -3.59
CA TYR A 203 0.62 -15.37 -2.49
C TYR A 203 0.49 -16.05 -1.13
N CYS A 204 -0.45 -16.99 -0.98
CA CYS A 204 -0.58 -17.80 0.23
C CYS A 204 0.51 -18.89 0.32
N THR A 205 0.77 -19.62 -0.76
CA THR A 205 1.56 -20.87 -0.70
C THR A 205 2.97 -20.74 -1.25
N GLY A 206 3.22 -19.82 -2.19
CA GLY A 206 4.43 -19.78 -3.01
C GLY A 206 4.50 -20.90 -4.06
N GLU A 207 3.41 -21.64 -4.27
CA GLU A 207 3.35 -22.75 -5.22
C GLU A 207 2.57 -22.34 -6.47
N TRP A 208 3.20 -22.45 -7.64
CA TRP A 208 2.56 -22.20 -8.93
C TRP A 208 2.34 -23.52 -9.67
N PRO A 209 1.10 -24.06 -9.71
CA PRO A 209 0.83 -25.30 -10.43
C PRO A 209 1.14 -25.16 -11.93
N GLY A 210 1.77 -26.18 -12.53
CA GLY A 210 2.00 -26.22 -13.97
C GLY A 210 3.30 -25.58 -14.47
N LEU A 211 4.01 -24.79 -13.65
CA LEU A 211 5.31 -24.21 -14.03
C LEU A 211 6.48 -24.93 -13.37
N SER A 212 7.30 -25.61 -14.18
CA SER A 212 8.49 -26.30 -13.69
C SER A 212 9.71 -25.38 -13.61
N VAL A 213 10.69 -25.73 -12.77
CA VAL A 213 12.00 -25.03 -12.72
C VAL A 213 12.68 -25.03 -14.10
N GLU A 214 12.48 -26.08 -14.90
CA GLU A 214 13.04 -26.17 -16.25
C GLU A 214 12.36 -25.20 -17.23
N ALA A 215 11.04 -24.99 -17.09
CA ALA A 215 10.32 -23.95 -17.82
C ALA A 215 10.91 -22.56 -17.53
N LEU A 216 11.21 -22.25 -16.27
CA LEU A 216 11.83 -20.98 -15.88
C LEU A 216 13.24 -20.80 -16.46
N ARG A 217 14.04 -21.87 -16.52
CA ARG A 217 15.40 -21.80 -17.08
C ARG A 217 15.43 -21.44 -18.55
N THR A 218 14.40 -21.84 -19.29
CA THR A 218 14.32 -21.63 -20.74
C THR A 218 13.63 -20.31 -21.14
N SER A 219 13.12 -19.54 -20.16
CA SER A 219 12.50 -18.23 -20.38
C SER A 219 12.96 -17.18 -19.35
N PRO A 220 13.95 -16.33 -19.69
CA PRO A 220 14.40 -15.25 -18.80
C PRO A 220 13.30 -14.24 -18.42
N VAL A 221 12.30 -14.06 -19.30
CA VAL A 221 11.16 -13.17 -19.08
C VAL A 221 10.26 -13.74 -17.98
N LEU A 222 9.82 -15.00 -18.12
CA LEU A 222 8.98 -15.66 -17.12
C LEU A 222 9.72 -15.86 -15.81
N ARG A 223 11.01 -16.18 -15.88
CA ARG A 223 11.85 -16.29 -14.69
C ARG A 223 11.85 -15.01 -13.87
N ARG A 224 12.13 -13.86 -14.48
CA ARG A 224 12.16 -12.57 -13.76
C ARG A 224 10.81 -12.27 -13.13
N TRP A 225 9.73 -12.48 -13.88
CA TRP A 225 8.38 -12.24 -13.39
C TRP A 225 8.03 -13.17 -12.21
N LEU A 226 8.26 -14.48 -12.31
CA LEU A 226 7.91 -15.42 -11.25
C LEU A 226 8.84 -15.33 -10.04
N GLU A 227 10.13 -15.03 -10.23
CA GLU A 227 11.04 -14.71 -9.11
C GLU A 227 10.56 -13.48 -8.35
N HIS A 228 10.09 -12.45 -9.06
CA HIS A 228 9.48 -11.27 -8.46
C HIS A 228 8.23 -11.63 -7.67
N GLU A 229 7.24 -12.30 -8.28
CA GLU A 229 5.98 -12.65 -7.61
C GLU A 229 6.21 -13.59 -6.41
N LEU A 230 7.16 -14.53 -6.51
CA LEU A 230 7.52 -15.43 -5.40
C LEU A 230 8.12 -14.66 -4.23
N SER A 231 9.08 -13.79 -4.51
CA SER A 231 9.70 -12.92 -3.50
C SER A 231 8.69 -11.96 -2.89
N TYR A 232 7.78 -11.44 -3.70
CA TYR A 232 6.73 -10.53 -3.28
C TYR A 232 5.73 -11.23 -2.36
N GLY A 233 5.22 -12.41 -2.73
CA GLY A 233 4.34 -13.21 -1.88
C GLY A 233 4.97 -13.56 -0.53
N ALA A 234 6.26 -13.97 -0.54
CA ALA A 234 7.01 -14.22 0.70
C ALA A 234 7.13 -12.96 1.58
N THR A 235 7.40 -11.81 0.96
CA THR A 235 7.46 -10.52 1.65
C THR A 235 6.10 -10.15 2.25
N GLN A 236 5.02 -10.32 1.50
CA GLN A 236 3.66 -9.99 1.94
C GLN A 236 3.21 -10.87 3.11
N ARG A 237 3.51 -12.17 3.08
CA ARG A 237 3.27 -13.07 4.23
C ARG A 237 4.04 -12.60 5.47
N SER A 238 5.32 -12.32 5.31
CA SER A 238 6.18 -11.86 6.41
C SER A 238 5.70 -10.54 7.00
N HIS A 239 5.39 -9.57 6.14
CA HIS A 239 4.98 -8.24 6.54
C HIS A 239 3.61 -8.24 7.20
N THR A 240 2.65 -8.99 6.65
CA THR A 240 1.31 -9.17 7.21
C THR A 240 1.36 -9.80 8.61
N ARG A 241 2.12 -10.89 8.79
CA ARG A 241 2.28 -11.53 10.10
C ARG A 241 2.95 -10.60 11.10
N ALA A 242 4.01 -9.90 10.68
CA ALA A 242 4.69 -8.93 11.54
C ALA A 242 3.76 -7.80 12.00
N TRP A 243 2.86 -7.34 11.12
CA TRP A 243 1.87 -6.32 11.47
C TRP A 243 0.82 -6.84 12.45
N LEU A 244 0.26 -8.03 12.22
CA LEU A 244 -0.71 -8.64 13.14
C LEU A 244 -0.10 -8.91 14.53
N LEU A 245 1.17 -9.32 14.60
CA LEU A 245 1.91 -9.44 15.87
C LEU A 245 2.08 -8.09 16.55
N ALA A 246 2.40 -7.03 15.79
CA ALA A 246 2.49 -5.68 16.34
C ALA A 246 1.15 -5.19 16.91
N LEU A 247 0.02 -5.51 16.25
CA LEU A 247 -1.32 -5.23 16.77
C LEU A 247 -1.66 -6.03 18.04
N LEU A 248 -1.03 -7.19 18.25
CA LEU A 248 -1.09 -7.94 19.51
C LEU A 248 -0.17 -7.38 20.62
N GLY A 249 0.66 -6.37 20.29
CA GLY A 249 1.71 -5.86 21.19
C GLY A 249 2.92 -6.79 21.30
N GLU A 250 3.06 -7.75 20.39
CA GLU A 250 4.19 -8.66 20.32
C GLU A 250 5.23 -8.14 19.32
N VAL A 251 6.51 -8.38 19.62
CA VAL A 251 7.57 -8.13 18.65
C VAL A 251 7.84 -9.43 17.90
N ALA A 252 7.80 -9.38 16.57
CA ALA A 252 8.13 -10.52 15.74
C ALA A 252 9.61 -10.92 15.93
N TYR A 253 9.85 -12.00 16.67
CA TYR A 253 11.15 -12.63 16.87
C TYR A 253 11.05 -14.13 16.54
N GLY A 254 11.83 -14.59 15.56
CA GLY A 254 11.91 -16.01 15.20
C GLY A 254 10.74 -16.54 14.36
N ASP A 255 10.93 -17.76 13.87
CA ASP A 255 10.16 -18.53 12.87
C ASP A 255 9.94 -17.85 11.51
N ASP A 256 9.76 -18.68 10.48
CA ASP A 256 9.64 -18.27 9.08
C ASP A 256 8.33 -17.48 8.87
N LEU A 257 8.35 -16.17 9.13
CA LEU A 257 7.19 -15.30 8.87
C LEU A 257 6.78 -15.30 7.39
N ALA A 258 7.66 -15.74 6.49
CA ALA A 258 7.38 -15.93 5.08
C ALA A 258 6.80 -17.33 4.76
N ALA A 259 6.57 -18.18 5.76
CA ALA A 259 6.03 -19.52 5.59
C ALA A 259 4.67 -19.50 4.88
N PRO A 260 4.33 -20.56 4.13
CA PRO A 260 3.02 -20.72 3.51
C PRO A 260 1.84 -20.54 4.48
N VAL A 261 0.74 -19.98 3.98
CA VAL A 261 -0.56 -19.87 4.66
C VAL A 261 -1.52 -20.85 3.99
N ALA A 262 -2.21 -21.68 4.77
CA ALA A 262 -3.23 -22.58 4.22
C ALA A 262 -4.40 -21.79 3.63
N CYS A 263 -4.82 -22.14 2.41
CA CYS A 263 -5.92 -21.50 1.68
C CYS A 263 -6.93 -22.49 1.09
N ASP A 264 -6.93 -23.74 1.56
CA ASP A 264 -7.68 -24.85 1.00
C ASP A 264 -9.06 -25.08 1.64
N GLN A 265 -9.38 -24.38 2.74
CA GLN A 265 -10.66 -24.54 3.42
C GLN A 265 -11.82 -24.01 2.56
N ARG A 266 -13.00 -24.63 2.71
CA ARG A 266 -14.19 -24.29 1.90
C ARG A 266 -14.56 -22.80 1.96
N TRP A 267 -14.46 -22.17 3.13
CA TRP A 267 -14.78 -20.75 3.27
C TRP A 267 -13.73 -19.85 2.61
N GLN A 268 -12.45 -20.25 2.60
CA GLN A 268 -11.36 -19.52 1.93
C GLN A 268 -11.56 -19.53 0.41
N ARG A 269 -11.81 -20.71 -0.17
CA ARG A 269 -12.12 -20.86 -1.60
C ARG A 269 -13.37 -20.08 -2.01
N ARG A 270 -14.39 -20.07 -1.15
CA ARG A 270 -15.61 -19.26 -1.35
C ARG A 270 -15.28 -17.77 -1.41
N LEU A 271 -14.48 -17.26 -0.46
CA LEU A 271 -14.08 -15.86 -0.43
C LEU A 271 -13.23 -15.47 -1.66
N ILE A 272 -12.30 -16.32 -2.08
CA ILE A 272 -11.52 -16.13 -3.30
C ILE A 272 -12.46 -15.96 -4.50
N ALA A 273 -13.40 -16.89 -4.69
CA ALA A 273 -14.34 -16.85 -5.81
C ALA A 273 -15.26 -15.61 -5.78
N GLN A 274 -15.79 -15.25 -4.61
CA GLN A 274 -16.67 -14.09 -4.45
C GLN A 274 -15.94 -12.77 -4.70
N LEU A 275 -14.70 -12.64 -4.18
CA LEU A 275 -13.91 -11.44 -4.38
C LEU A 275 -13.43 -11.31 -5.84
N GLN A 276 -13.05 -12.42 -6.48
CA GLN A 276 -12.72 -12.48 -7.90
C GLN A 276 -13.85 -11.89 -8.76
N GLU A 277 -15.08 -12.41 -8.57
CA GLU A 277 -16.24 -11.97 -9.33
C GLU A 277 -16.50 -10.48 -9.12
N ALA A 278 -16.54 -10.02 -7.86
CA ALA A 278 -16.79 -8.62 -7.56
C ALA A 278 -15.70 -7.69 -8.11
N LEU A 279 -14.42 -8.08 -8.03
CA LEU A 279 -13.30 -7.29 -8.53
C LEU A 279 -13.32 -7.21 -10.06
N TRP A 280 -13.65 -8.30 -10.74
CA TRP A 280 -13.76 -8.35 -12.19
C TRP A 280 -14.80 -7.33 -12.71
N HIS A 281 -15.97 -7.30 -12.08
CA HIS A 281 -17.01 -6.32 -12.38
C HIS A 281 -16.55 -4.87 -12.10
N LYS A 282 -15.80 -4.66 -11.03
CA LYS A 282 -15.24 -3.33 -10.71
C LYS A 282 -14.25 -2.83 -11.77
N VAL A 283 -13.35 -3.69 -12.23
CA VAL A 283 -12.25 -3.30 -13.13
C VAL A 283 -12.72 -3.25 -14.59
N HIS A 284 -13.37 -4.30 -15.08
CA HIS A 284 -13.77 -4.42 -16.49
C HIS A 284 -15.22 -3.99 -16.78
N GLY A 285 -16.13 -4.19 -15.82
CA GLY A 285 -17.51 -3.70 -15.93
C GLY A 285 -17.65 -2.20 -15.63
N HIS A 286 -16.58 -1.59 -15.10
CA HIS A 286 -16.60 -0.22 -14.56
C HIS A 286 -17.70 0.00 -13.52
N GLU A 287 -18.06 -1.06 -12.78
CA GLU A 287 -19.07 -0.99 -11.73
C GLU A 287 -18.43 -0.40 -10.46
N ALA A 288 -18.83 0.83 -10.12
CA ALA A 288 -18.46 1.48 -8.86
C ALA A 288 -19.24 0.89 -7.66
N ARG A 289 -19.27 -0.44 -7.53
CA ARG A 289 -19.91 -1.11 -6.40
C ARG A 289 -19.20 -0.71 -5.11
N ALA A 290 -19.85 0.15 -4.34
CA ALA A 290 -19.42 0.51 -3.00
C ALA A 290 -19.92 -0.52 -1.99
N TRP A 291 -19.09 -0.83 -1.01
CA TRP A 291 -19.45 -1.68 0.13
C TRP A 291 -19.68 -0.80 1.35
N PRO A 292 -20.81 -0.93 2.05
CA PRO A 292 -21.04 -0.11 3.23
C PRO A 292 -20.04 -0.46 4.34
N ARG A 293 -19.55 0.55 5.06
CA ARG A 293 -18.86 0.32 6.33
C ARG A 293 -19.85 -0.22 7.35
N ARG A 294 -19.59 -1.43 7.85
CA ARG A 294 -20.42 -2.04 8.91
C ARG A 294 -19.97 -1.64 10.31
N HIS A 295 -18.74 -1.18 10.45
CA HIS A 295 -18.11 -0.88 11.73
C HIS A 295 -17.52 0.53 11.76
N ASP A 296 -17.45 1.09 12.96
CA ASP A 296 -16.74 2.34 13.23
C ASP A 296 -15.23 2.13 13.02
N PRO A 297 -14.52 2.99 12.25
CA PRO A 297 -13.07 2.92 12.12
C PRO A 297 -12.32 2.82 13.45
N ASP A 298 -12.82 3.46 14.50
CA ASP A 298 -12.19 3.46 15.83
C ASP A 298 -12.39 2.15 16.61
N ALA A 299 -13.28 1.27 16.13
CA ALA A 299 -13.43 -0.09 16.65
C ALA A 299 -12.47 -1.09 15.99
N SER A 300 -11.67 -0.66 15.01
CA SER A 300 -10.68 -1.51 14.35
C SER A 300 -9.59 -1.97 15.31
N TRP A 301 -8.96 -3.11 15.02
CA TRP A 301 -7.78 -3.56 15.78
C TRP A 301 -6.72 -2.48 15.84
N SER A 302 -6.21 -2.26 17.04
CA SER A 302 -5.17 -1.27 17.34
C SER A 302 -4.11 -1.88 18.25
N ALA A 303 -2.85 -1.49 18.06
CA ALA A 303 -1.79 -1.94 18.92
C ALA A 303 -1.97 -1.43 20.37
N PRO A 304 -1.59 -2.20 21.40
CA PRO A 304 -1.64 -1.74 22.79
C PRO A 304 -0.85 -0.45 22.99
N SER A 305 -1.41 0.49 23.76
CA SER A 305 -0.75 1.78 24.04
C SER A 305 0.43 1.68 25.01
N CYS A 306 0.54 0.58 25.76
CA CYS A 306 1.52 0.39 26.82
C CYS A 306 2.89 -0.18 26.37
N SER A 307 2.99 -0.73 25.16
CA SER A 307 4.25 -1.26 24.61
C SER A 307 5.05 -0.17 23.87
N TRP A 308 6.31 -0.47 23.55
CA TRP A 308 7.07 0.39 22.62
C TRP A 308 6.46 0.26 21.22
N PRO A 309 6.14 1.38 20.54
CA PRO A 309 5.62 1.33 19.19
C PRO A 309 6.66 0.78 18.21
N ASP A 310 6.19 -0.01 17.25
CA ASP A 310 6.99 -0.39 16.10
C ASP A 310 6.71 0.59 14.97
N PHE A 311 7.63 1.52 14.67
CA PHE A 311 7.41 2.56 13.67
C PHE A 311 7.38 2.04 12.23
N ARG A 312 7.56 0.72 12.01
CA ARG A 312 7.14 0.06 10.76
C ARG A 312 5.62 0.03 10.59
N PHE A 313 4.89 0.09 11.71
CA PHE A 313 3.43 -0.08 11.79
C PHE A 313 2.73 1.00 12.62
N SER A 314 3.49 1.92 13.22
CA SER A 314 2.97 2.99 14.07
C SER A 314 3.30 4.36 13.52
N ASN A 315 2.32 5.24 13.58
CA ASN A 315 2.37 6.62 13.16
C ASN A 315 2.98 7.52 14.25
N LEU A 316 4.07 8.19 13.94
CA LEU A 316 4.70 9.14 14.86
C LEU A 316 3.78 10.32 15.22
N ASN A 317 2.86 10.75 14.34
CA ASN A 317 1.94 11.86 14.63
C ASN A 317 0.96 11.51 15.76
N ALA A 318 0.68 10.23 15.97
CA ALA A 318 -0.21 9.73 17.01
C ALA A 318 0.53 9.04 18.19
N ALA A 319 1.87 8.96 18.14
CA ALA A 319 2.73 8.34 19.15
C ALA A 319 3.90 9.28 19.56
N THR A 320 3.59 10.57 19.77
CA THR A 320 4.60 11.61 20.02
C THR A 320 5.32 11.46 21.38
N GLU A 321 4.73 10.72 22.32
CA GLU A 321 5.31 10.43 23.63
C GLU A 321 6.69 9.74 23.55
N VAL A 322 6.96 9.05 22.43
CA VAL A 322 8.25 8.40 22.18
C VAL A 322 9.41 9.38 22.18
N LEU A 323 9.19 10.62 21.70
CA LEU A 323 10.25 11.62 21.57
C LEU A 323 10.75 12.08 22.94
N ALA A 324 9.88 12.06 23.96
CA ALA A 324 10.26 12.33 25.34
C ALA A 324 10.89 11.13 26.04
N ARG A 325 10.49 9.90 25.68
CA ARG A 325 11.00 8.65 26.27
C ARG A 325 12.38 8.23 25.74
N GLY A 326 12.81 8.77 24.59
CA GLY A 326 14.01 8.35 23.88
C GLY A 326 13.80 7.07 23.06
N HIS A 327 14.87 6.54 22.47
CA HIS A 327 14.78 5.44 21.48
C HIS A 327 15.39 4.11 21.94
N GLN A 328 15.89 4.01 23.18
CA GLN A 328 16.63 2.83 23.68
C GLN A 328 15.81 1.52 23.67
N GLY A 329 14.47 1.61 23.66
CA GLY A 329 13.59 0.45 23.56
C GLY A 329 13.23 0.02 22.13
N LEU A 330 13.70 0.73 21.10
CA LEU A 330 13.36 0.47 19.71
C LEU A 330 14.37 -0.47 19.05
N SER A 331 13.86 -1.37 18.19
CA SER A 331 14.75 -2.13 17.30
C SER A 331 15.42 -1.18 16.30
N PRO A 332 16.61 -1.53 15.75
CA PRO A 332 17.28 -0.71 14.74
C PRO A 332 16.41 -0.42 13.50
N THR A 333 15.54 -1.36 13.14
CA THR A 333 14.59 -1.15 12.04
C THR A 333 13.49 -0.17 12.42
N SER A 334 12.87 -0.32 13.60
CA SER A 334 11.87 0.65 14.09
C SER A 334 12.48 2.05 14.22
N LEU A 335 13.70 2.18 14.75
CA LEU A 335 14.42 3.45 14.83
C LEU A 335 14.62 4.12 13.46
N ARG A 336 14.98 3.35 12.43
CA ARG A 336 15.08 3.89 11.06
C ARG A 336 13.74 4.44 10.57
N TYR A 337 12.63 3.75 10.81
CA TYR A 337 11.31 4.25 10.44
C TYR A 337 10.89 5.48 11.25
N LEU A 338 11.18 5.51 12.56
CA LEU A 338 10.95 6.67 13.41
C LEU A 338 11.61 7.92 12.83
N LEU A 339 12.89 7.82 12.46
CA LEU A 339 13.66 8.94 11.91
C LEU A 339 13.13 9.40 10.54
N ARG A 340 12.72 8.47 9.68
CA ARG A 340 12.07 8.79 8.39
C ARG A 340 10.77 9.54 8.58
N GLN A 341 9.92 9.08 9.51
CA GLN A 341 8.66 9.74 9.84
C GLN A 341 8.91 11.12 10.46
N LEU A 342 9.88 11.24 11.37
CA LEU A 342 10.24 12.52 12.01
C LEU A 342 10.68 13.56 10.99
N LEU A 343 11.57 13.20 10.07
CA LEU A 343 12.01 14.08 8.99
C LEU A 343 10.85 14.49 8.09
N SER A 344 9.99 13.54 7.75
CA SER A 344 8.84 13.82 6.88
C SER A 344 7.81 14.74 7.53
N ARG A 345 7.83 14.94 8.86
CA ARG A 345 7.01 15.97 9.54
C ARG A 345 7.59 17.38 9.45
N CYS A 346 8.84 17.51 8.99
CA CYS A 346 9.51 18.81 8.87
C CYS A 346 9.19 19.42 7.51
N ASP A 347 9.04 20.74 7.45
CA ASP A 347 9.00 21.44 6.17
C ASP A 347 10.33 21.28 5.44
N PHE A 348 10.33 20.55 4.33
CA PHE A 348 11.52 20.36 3.51
C PHE A 348 12.14 21.69 3.08
N ALA A 349 11.32 22.69 2.73
CA ALA A 349 11.79 24.00 2.27
C ALA A 349 12.43 24.83 3.40
N ALA A 350 12.04 24.60 4.66
CA ALA A 350 12.59 25.31 5.81
C ALA A 350 13.96 24.80 6.26
N VAL A 351 14.37 23.60 5.83
CA VAL A 351 15.69 23.03 6.16
C VAL A 351 16.72 23.48 5.12
N GLU A 352 17.87 23.99 5.54
CA GLU A 352 18.90 24.48 4.62
C GLU A 352 19.56 23.35 3.79
N PRO A 353 19.99 23.59 2.54
CA PRO A 353 20.58 22.55 1.68
C PRO A 353 21.80 21.83 2.30
N GLU A 354 22.60 22.52 3.11
CA GLU A 354 23.72 21.91 3.84
C GLU A 354 23.23 20.92 4.90
N GLN A 355 22.20 21.29 5.66
CA GLN A 355 21.57 20.41 6.65
C GLN A 355 20.92 19.20 5.97
N ARG A 356 20.26 19.38 4.82
CA ARG A 356 19.70 18.27 4.03
C ARG A 356 20.79 17.26 3.62
N ARG A 357 21.96 17.73 3.19
CA ARG A 357 23.11 16.87 2.86
C ARG A 357 23.65 16.13 4.08
N LEU A 358 23.73 16.80 5.23
CA LEU A 358 24.13 16.17 6.48
C LEU A 358 23.15 15.07 6.88
N ILE A 359 21.85 15.35 6.83
CA ILE A 359 20.78 14.37 7.09
C ILE A 359 20.91 13.15 6.18
N ALA A 360 21.10 13.35 4.87
CA ALA A 360 21.33 12.27 3.91
C ALA A 360 22.54 11.40 4.28
N GLY A 361 23.64 12.05 4.68
CA GLY A 361 24.85 11.38 5.14
C GLY A 361 24.64 10.54 6.40
N LEU A 362 23.82 11.01 7.34
CA LEU A 362 23.48 10.27 8.56
C LEU A 362 22.61 9.05 8.26
N LEU A 363 21.56 9.22 7.45
CA LEU A 363 20.65 8.12 7.10
C LEU A 363 21.34 7.00 6.31
N SER A 364 22.34 7.33 5.49
CA SER A 364 23.08 6.34 4.69
C SER A 364 24.12 5.54 5.50
N ARG A 365 24.64 6.09 6.61
CA ARG A 365 25.68 5.44 7.44
C ARG A 365 25.12 4.50 8.52
N GLY A 366 23.79 4.45 8.66
CA GLY A 366 23.11 3.77 9.76
C GLY A 366 22.75 4.73 10.88
N CYS A 367 21.68 4.41 11.59
CA CYS A 367 21.15 5.25 12.67
C CYS A 367 21.73 4.77 14.02
N ASP A 368 22.55 5.61 14.63
CA ASP A 368 23.03 5.48 16.01
C ASP A 368 22.43 6.59 16.90
N ASP A 369 22.79 6.58 18.19
CA ASP A 369 22.33 7.56 19.18
C ASP A 369 22.64 9.00 18.75
N LEU A 370 23.83 9.23 18.18
CA LEU A 370 24.25 10.56 17.72
C LEU A 370 23.42 11.03 16.53
N ALA A 371 23.17 10.14 15.56
CA ALA A 371 22.29 10.43 14.43
C ALA A 371 20.86 10.72 14.91
N PHE A 372 20.36 9.95 15.88
CA PHE A 372 19.04 10.19 16.45
C PHE A 372 18.94 11.56 17.11
N ASP A 373 19.88 11.91 18.00
CA ASP A 373 19.88 13.17 18.71
C ASP A 373 19.99 14.36 17.75
N LEU A 374 20.89 14.27 16.78
CA LEU A 374 21.10 15.33 15.80
C LEU A 374 19.88 15.53 14.89
N LEU A 375 19.30 14.45 14.38
CA LEU A 375 18.09 14.51 13.55
C LEU A 375 16.88 15.02 14.33
N THR A 376 16.76 14.62 15.60
CA THR A 376 15.69 15.12 16.48
C THR A 376 15.85 16.61 16.76
N GLN A 377 17.05 17.08 17.07
CA GLN A 377 17.30 18.51 17.26
C GLN A 377 17.07 19.32 15.98
N LEU A 378 17.48 18.80 14.82
CA LEU A 378 17.22 19.45 13.53
C LEU A 378 15.72 19.52 13.24
N ALA A 379 14.98 18.44 13.48
CA ALA A 379 13.54 18.40 13.29
C ALA A 379 12.80 19.38 14.23
N LEU A 380 13.22 19.46 15.49
CA LEU A 380 12.67 20.42 16.45
C LEU A 380 12.97 21.87 16.06
N ARG A 381 14.16 22.16 15.52
CA ARG A 381 14.56 23.52 15.07
C ARG A 381 13.89 23.94 13.77
N ALA A 382 13.67 23.00 12.85
CA ALA A 382 13.02 23.25 11.57
C ALA A 382 11.51 23.56 11.70
N GLY A 383 10.95 23.39 12.90
CA GLY A 383 9.52 23.50 13.14
C GLY A 383 8.81 22.21 12.74
N LEU A 384 8.12 21.58 13.69
CA LEU A 384 7.12 20.54 13.39
C LEU A 384 5.84 21.27 12.94
N ASP A 385 5.89 21.84 11.75
CA ASP A 385 4.85 22.77 11.24
C ASP A 385 3.64 22.06 10.64
N VAL A 386 3.68 20.73 10.53
CA VAL A 386 2.51 20.00 10.05
C VAL A 386 1.66 19.59 11.25
N VAL A 387 0.57 20.34 11.42
CA VAL A 387 -0.40 20.23 12.51
C VAL A 387 -0.82 18.77 12.66
N ALA A 388 -0.74 18.23 13.89
CA ALA A 388 -1.26 16.91 14.18
C ALA A 388 -2.77 16.88 13.89
N SER A 389 -3.17 16.23 12.80
CA SER A 389 -4.56 15.84 12.58
C SER A 389 -4.88 14.64 13.49
N SER A 390 -6.16 14.28 13.60
CA SER A 390 -6.64 13.08 14.29
C SER A 390 -6.24 11.80 13.53
N GLU A 391 -4.95 11.66 13.22
CA GLU A 391 -4.41 10.53 12.49
C GLU A 391 -4.45 9.26 13.35
N PRO A 392 -4.64 8.08 12.76
CA PRO A 392 -4.59 6.84 13.51
C PRO A 392 -3.18 6.58 14.05
N ARG A 393 -3.12 5.84 15.17
CA ARG A 393 -1.87 5.31 15.71
C ARG A 393 -1.25 4.26 14.82
N ASP A 394 -2.05 3.39 14.22
CA ASP A 394 -1.56 2.23 13.47
C ASP A 394 -1.69 2.47 11.97
N LEU A 395 -0.56 2.35 11.26
CA LEU A 395 -0.43 2.55 9.82
C LEU A 395 0.55 1.55 9.23
N PHE A 396 0.19 0.99 8.10
CA PHE A 396 1.03 0.13 7.28
C PHE A 396 1.88 0.98 6.33
N PHE A 397 3.20 0.94 6.45
CA PHE A 397 4.09 1.62 5.51
C PHE A 397 4.61 0.63 4.47
N LEU A 398 4.15 0.76 3.23
CA LEU A 398 4.73 0.01 2.11
C LEU A 398 6.17 0.48 1.87
N SER A 399 7.12 -0.43 2.02
CA SER A 399 8.57 -0.18 1.96
C SER A 399 9.13 -0.18 0.55
#